data_AF-A0AA36JIM4-F1
#
_entry.id   AF-A0AA36JIM4-F1
#
_cell.length_a   1.000
_cell.length_b   1.000
_cell.length_c   1.000
_cell.angle_alpha   90.00
_cell.angle_beta   90.00
_cell.angle_gamma   90.00
#
_symmetry.space_group_name_H-M   'P 1'
#
loop_
_entity.id
_entity.type
_entity.pdbx_description
1 polymer ?
#
loop_
_entity_poly.entity_id
_entity_poly.type
_entity_poly.pdbx_seq_one_letter_code
_entity_poly.pdbx_strand_id
1 'polypeptide(L)'
;MKVYTSWTAQSAAFLLVRDLLRSWGCLAFLFAVLPSDRYGAKIGSVLLIILGVKCLIWHTETLISYMRQLPAFYESAAPCYIEDKETDCNLGAFTIGAVSSLYIIMHLWQLPYLAWGLRMPSRATTARMWIGLAALHLTKGATDFAVLLPAMAVKVSQGQNVHVAVILCTLAHGVYGIGMGVLLTSGNFRRWTHFQLISASGSFTAAAGIAAFLGNRSKEKVMELAQQACRYISGDQLTWEDMAGSEPNSKLQALSTSCSLQDIDAFLSHSWHDAAESKWEALQAWRRAFKVQHQREPRLWIDKYCIDQTDIEASLMCLPVFLACCHTLLIIAGSTYFERLWCVEEVFVYLQMRRSVNSIELLPISDDMEERVNRFDVQAAQCVLNSDRQKLLATIEAGCENYRAFNQQVQHAFQVALKRAKWPLTV
;
A
#
# COMPACT_ATOMS: atom_id res chain seq x y z
N MET A 1 13.31 17.26 33.51
CA MET A 1 14.22 16.55 32.60
C MET A 1 15.43 17.43 32.41
N LYS A 2 16.62 17.04 32.88
CA LYS A 2 17.85 17.76 32.51
C LYS A 2 18.07 17.50 31.02
N VAL A 3 17.96 18.55 30.22
CA VAL A 3 18.25 18.48 28.79
C VAL A 3 19.77 18.55 28.65
N TYR A 4 20.29 17.75 27.72
CA TYR A 4 21.72 17.64 27.51
C TYR A 4 22.06 18.36 26.20
N THR A 5 22.72 19.51 26.30
CA THR A 5 23.45 20.12 25.18
C THR A 5 24.69 19.27 24.80
N SER A 6 24.36 18.16 24.14
CA SER A 6 25.02 17.31 23.13
C SER A 6 26.53 17.06 23.00
N TRP A 7 27.43 17.63 23.80
CA TRP A 7 28.87 17.33 23.58
C TRP A 7 29.39 16.08 24.31
N THR A 8 28.53 15.36 25.02
CA THR A 8 28.90 14.07 25.62
C THR A 8 28.38 12.91 24.78
N ALA A 9 29.15 11.82 24.74
CA ALA A 9 28.76 10.59 24.04
C ALA A 9 27.41 10.05 24.52
N GLN A 10 27.13 10.12 25.83
CA GLN A 10 25.87 9.66 26.42
C GLN A 10 24.68 10.49 25.92
N SER A 11 24.82 11.81 25.83
CA SER A 11 23.79 12.70 25.32
C SER A 11 23.49 12.46 23.85
N ALA A 12 24.53 12.32 23.02
CA ALA A 12 24.38 12.02 21.59
C ALA A 12 23.69 10.66 21.37
N ALA A 13 24.09 9.64 22.13
CA ALA A 13 23.45 8.33 22.09
C ALA A 13 21.97 8.39 22.52
N PHE A 14 21.66 9.10 23.61
CA PHE A 14 20.29 9.28 24.08
C PHE A 14 19.40 9.97 23.04
N LEU A 15 19.89 11.05 22.41
CA LEU A 15 19.16 11.76 21.35
C LEU A 15 18.90 10.84 20.16
N LEU A 16 19.90 10.09 19.71
CA LEU A 16 19.76 9.11 18.63
C LEU A 16 18.66 8.08 18.98
N VAL A 17 18.72 7.44 20.15
CA VAL A 17 17.74 6.44 20.58
C VAL A 17 16.34 7.01 20.70
N ARG A 18 16.19 8.17 21.37
CA ARG A 18 14.91 8.87 21.50
C ARG A 18 14.27 9.11 20.14
N ASP A 19 15.07 9.57 19.18
CA ASP A 19 14.58 9.94 17.87
C ASP A 19 14.28 8.73 16.99
N LEU A 20 15.05 7.64 17.12
CA LEU A 20 14.73 6.34 16.54
C LEU A 20 13.38 5.84 17.05
N LEU A 21 13.17 5.82 18.37
CA LEU A 21 11.90 5.39 18.97
C LEU A 21 10.73 6.26 18.53
N ARG A 22 10.90 7.58 18.48
CA ARG A 22 9.87 8.51 17.97
C ARG A 22 9.53 8.20 16.51
N SER A 23 10.56 7.99 15.69
CA SER A 23 10.38 7.68 14.27
C SER A 23 9.65 6.36 14.09
N TRP A 24 10.05 5.31 14.82
CA TRP A 24 9.37 4.02 14.81
C TRP A 24 7.94 4.10 15.29
N GLY A 25 7.63 4.92 16.30
CA GLY A 25 6.25 5.19 16.72
C GLY A 25 5.41 5.82 15.60
N CYS A 26 5.95 6.85 14.92
CA CYS A 26 5.28 7.48 13.79
C CYS A 26 5.11 6.53 12.59
N LEU A 27 6.12 5.71 12.30
CA LEU A 27 6.08 4.71 11.23
C LEU A 27 5.10 3.60 11.54
N ALA A 28 5.13 3.05 12.76
CA ALA A 28 4.18 2.05 13.21
C ALA A 28 2.74 2.56 13.13
N PHE A 29 2.50 3.84 13.47
CA PHE A 29 1.20 4.46 13.27
C PHE A 29 0.82 4.56 11.78
N LEU A 30 1.73 5.04 10.93
CA LEU A 30 1.49 5.09 9.48
C LEU A 30 1.24 3.71 8.89
N PHE A 31 1.88 2.68 9.44
CA PHE A 31 1.65 1.30 9.08
C PHE A 31 0.33 0.76 9.64
N ALA A 32 -0.17 1.26 10.76
CA ALA A 32 -1.47 0.86 11.26
C ALA A 32 -2.64 1.51 10.48
N VAL A 33 -2.41 2.70 9.89
CA VAL A 33 -3.46 3.42 9.16
C VAL A 33 -3.57 2.94 7.72
N LEU A 34 -4.66 2.24 7.45
CA LEU A 34 -5.02 1.84 6.09
C LEU A 34 -5.62 3.05 5.34
N PRO A 35 -5.41 3.19 4.02
CA PRO A 35 -6.00 4.28 3.23
C PRO A 35 -7.53 4.37 3.32
N SER A 36 -8.19 3.25 3.65
CA SER A 36 -9.62 3.14 3.86
C SER A 36 -10.09 3.62 5.23
N ASP A 37 -9.18 3.83 6.19
CA ASP A 37 -9.55 4.27 7.53
C ASP A 37 -9.98 5.75 7.49
N ARG A 38 -11.27 5.97 7.80
CA ARG A 38 -11.88 7.30 7.78
C ARG A 38 -11.27 8.25 8.81
N TYR A 39 -10.87 7.72 9.97
CA TYR A 39 -10.45 8.52 11.12
C TYR A 39 -8.96 8.38 11.43
N GLY A 40 -8.36 7.22 11.20
CA GLY A 40 -6.95 6.95 11.49
C GLY A 40 -6.01 7.99 10.90
N ALA A 41 -6.14 8.30 9.62
CA ALA A 41 -5.30 9.32 8.96
C ALA A 41 -5.48 10.73 9.57
N LYS A 42 -6.70 11.05 9.99
CA LYS A 42 -7.01 12.36 10.61
C LYS A 42 -6.47 12.44 12.02
N ILE A 43 -6.66 11.40 12.83
CA ILE A 43 -6.09 11.28 14.18
C ILE A 43 -4.57 11.40 14.09
N GLY A 44 -3.93 10.67 13.18
CA GLY A 44 -2.49 10.76 12.96
C GLY A 44 -2.02 12.15 12.57
N SER A 45 -2.74 12.83 11.68
CA SER A 45 -2.42 14.21 11.31
C SER A 45 -2.55 15.16 12.50
N VAL A 46 -3.59 15.02 13.34
CA VAL A 46 -3.74 15.81 14.58
C VAL A 46 -2.59 15.55 15.55
N LEU A 47 -2.20 14.29 15.75
CA LEU A 47 -1.07 13.93 16.62
C LEU A 47 0.25 14.54 16.11
N LEU A 48 0.51 14.48 14.80
CA LEU A 48 1.68 15.11 14.20
C LEU A 48 1.65 16.65 14.32
N ILE A 49 0.48 17.27 14.22
CA ILE A 49 0.31 18.72 14.44
C ILE A 49 0.63 19.07 15.89
N ILE A 50 0.08 18.34 16.88
CA ILE A 50 0.35 18.59 18.31
C ILE A 50 1.86 18.47 18.60
N LEU A 51 2.49 17.40 18.11
CA LEU A 51 3.93 17.20 18.25
C LEU A 51 4.73 18.32 17.56
N GLY A 52 4.30 18.75 16.38
CA GLY A 52 4.94 19.82 15.62
C GLY A 52 4.82 21.19 16.30
N VAL A 53 3.66 21.53 16.88
CA VAL A 53 3.47 22.78 17.65
C VAL A 53 4.37 22.80 18.87
N LYS A 54 4.42 21.69 19.62
CA LYS A 54 5.32 21.59 20.80
C LYS A 54 6.79 21.78 20.39
N CYS A 55 7.20 21.19 19.27
CA CYS A 55 8.55 21.33 18.74
C CYS A 55 8.84 22.76 18.28
N LEU A 56 7.88 23.41 17.60
CA LEU A 56 7.98 24.79 17.16
C LEU A 56 8.14 25.77 18.34
N ILE A 57 7.35 25.62 19.40
CA ILE A 57 7.46 26.43 20.62
C ILE A 57 8.86 26.27 21.22
N TRP A 58 9.31 25.03 21.41
CA TRP A 58 10.61 24.74 22.01
C TRP A 58 11.77 25.36 21.22
N HIS A 59 11.79 25.22 19.89
CA HIS A 59 12.82 25.84 19.06
C HIS A 59 12.75 27.37 19.03
N THR A 60 11.55 27.94 19.11
CA THR A 60 11.36 29.40 19.18
C THR A 60 11.88 29.96 20.50
N GLU A 61 11.55 29.33 21.63
CA GLU A 61 12.06 29.70 22.95
C GLU A 61 13.58 29.59 23.02
N THR A 62 14.14 28.51 22.47
CA THR A 62 15.59 28.30 22.40
C THR A 62 16.27 29.40 21.58
N LEU A 63 15.71 29.73 20.40
CA LEU A 63 16.24 30.79 19.55
C LEU A 63 16.15 32.17 20.23
N ILE A 64 15.02 32.51 20.85
CA ILE A 64 14.83 33.79 21.56
C ILE A 64 15.78 33.88 22.76
N SER A 65 15.88 32.82 23.56
CA SER A 65 16.80 32.77 24.71
C SER A 65 18.23 33.03 24.27
N TYR A 66 18.64 32.44 23.14
CA TYR A 66 19.96 32.64 22.57
C TYR A 66 20.17 34.07 22.05
N MET A 67 19.21 34.59 21.28
CA MET A 67 19.25 35.95 20.73
C MET A 67 19.35 37.05 21.80
N ARG A 68 18.80 36.81 23.00
CA ARG A 68 18.91 37.74 24.14
C ARG A 68 20.31 37.81 24.75
N GLN A 69 21.12 36.76 24.60
CA GLN A 69 22.46 36.68 25.18
C GLN A 69 23.54 37.28 24.26
N LEU A 70 23.29 37.28 22.95
CA LEU A 70 24.20 37.79 21.92
C LEU A 70 24.67 39.25 22.17
N PRO A 71 23.78 40.22 22.52
CA PRO A 71 24.23 41.59 22.81
C PRO A 71 25.21 41.66 23.97
N ALA A 72 24.93 40.96 25.08
CA ALA A 72 25.80 40.95 26.25
C ALA A 72 27.19 40.35 25.93
N PHE A 73 27.24 39.32 25.09
CA PHE A 73 28.49 38.76 24.58
C PHE A 73 29.29 39.77 23.75
N TYR A 74 28.66 40.48 22.81
CA TYR A 74 29.37 41.46 21.97
C TYR A 74 29.80 42.72 22.74
N GLU A 75 29.02 43.14 23.73
CA GLU A 75 29.32 44.35 24.52
C GLU A 75 30.36 44.10 25.62
N SER A 76 30.29 42.95 26.28
CA SER A 76 31.03 42.70 27.53
C SER A 76 31.80 41.39 27.57
N ALA A 77 31.88 40.66 26.44
CA ALA A 77 32.44 39.31 26.37
C ALA A 77 31.81 38.34 27.40
N ALA A 78 30.55 38.60 27.80
CA ALA A 78 29.84 37.75 28.73
C ALA A 78 29.62 36.35 28.12
N PRO A 79 29.89 35.27 28.86
CA PRO A 79 29.68 33.91 28.35
C PRO A 79 28.20 33.65 28.06
N CYS A 80 27.93 32.92 26.97
CA CYS A 80 26.57 32.46 26.65
C CYS A 80 26.30 31.14 27.36
N TYR A 81 25.13 31.05 27.97
CA TYR A 81 24.65 29.86 28.64
C TYR A 81 23.46 29.26 27.87
N ILE A 82 23.54 27.96 27.61
CA ILE A 82 22.37 27.16 27.23
C ILE A 82 22.21 26.05 28.24
N GLU A 83 21.03 26.00 28.86
CA GLU A 83 20.69 24.97 29.87
C GLU A 83 21.76 24.91 30.98
N ASP A 84 22.13 26.07 31.49
CA ASP A 84 23.11 26.25 32.57
C ASP A 84 24.55 25.81 32.23
N LYS A 85 24.87 25.60 30.95
CA LYS A 85 26.22 25.32 30.48
C LYS A 85 26.76 26.47 29.66
N GLU A 86 27.97 26.90 30.01
CA GLU A 86 28.75 27.85 29.23
C GLU A 86 29.07 27.28 27.84
N THR A 87 28.91 28.12 26.82
CA THR A 87 29.12 27.77 25.42
C THR A 87 29.83 28.92 24.69
N ASP A 88 30.62 28.57 23.68
CA ASP A 88 31.16 29.55 22.74
C ASP A 88 29.99 30.24 22.02
N CYS A 89 29.83 31.54 22.23
CA CYS A 89 28.73 32.33 21.69
C CYS A 89 28.72 32.43 20.16
N ASN A 90 29.86 32.32 19.48
CA ASN A 90 29.89 32.38 18.02
C ASN A 90 29.46 31.03 17.43
N LEU A 91 30.01 29.95 17.98
CA LEU A 91 29.66 28.60 17.54
C LEU A 91 28.23 28.21 17.95
N GLY A 92 27.78 28.66 19.13
CA GLY A 92 26.41 28.55 19.60
C GLY A 92 25.44 29.29 18.67
N ALA A 93 25.81 30.49 18.20
CA ALA A 93 24.98 31.30 17.31
C ALA A 93 24.77 30.59 15.98
N PHE A 94 25.86 30.05 15.43
CA PHE A 94 25.79 29.26 14.22
C PHE A 94 24.96 27.99 14.42
N THR A 95 25.27 27.18 15.43
CA THR A 95 24.63 25.88 15.63
C THR A 95 23.18 25.99 16.05
N ILE A 96 22.91 26.65 17.18
CA ILE A 96 21.55 26.75 17.75
C ILE A 96 20.68 27.65 16.90
N GLY A 97 21.24 28.76 16.40
CA GLY A 97 20.55 29.64 15.48
C GLY A 97 20.13 28.92 14.21
N ALA A 98 21.05 28.23 13.52
CA ALA A 98 20.74 27.53 12.28
C ALA A 98 19.81 26.33 12.51
N VAL A 99 20.08 25.47 13.50
CA VAL A 99 19.22 24.32 13.83
C VAL A 99 17.80 24.81 14.14
N SER A 100 17.65 25.75 15.08
CA SER A 100 16.33 26.22 15.49
C SER A 100 15.58 26.90 14.35
N SER A 101 16.27 27.71 13.54
CA SER A 101 15.66 28.36 12.38
C SER A 101 15.18 27.34 11.34
N LEU A 102 15.97 26.32 11.02
CA LEU A 102 15.58 25.25 10.08
C LEU A 102 14.34 24.51 10.58
N TYR A 103 14.28 24.16 11.86
CA TYR A 103 13.10 23.51 12.45
C TYR A 103 11.87 24.41 12.49
N ILE A 104 12.04 25.70 12.81
CA ILE A 104 10.94 26.69 12.77
C ILE A 104 10.39 26.80 11.34
N ILE A 105 11.25 27.03 10.34
CA ILE A 105 10.84 27.14 8.93
C ILE A 105 10.10 25.88 8.49
N MET A 106 10.66 24.70 8.80
CA MET A 106 10.04 23.43 8.45
C MET A 106 8.67 23.25 9.13
N HIS A 107 8.52 23.57 10.42
CA HIS A 107 7.23 23.43 11.11
C HIS A 107 6.20 24.47 10.66
N LEU A 108 6.61 25.70 10.35
CA LEU A 108 5.74 26.72 9.78
C LEU A 108 5.14 26.29 8.43
N TRP A 109 5.88 25.50 7.64
CA TRP A 109 5.36 24.87 6.44
C TRP A 109 4.52 23.61 6.73
N GLN A 110 5.02 22.73 7.60
CA GLN A 110 4.44 21.42 7.86
C GLN A 110 3.06 21.51 8.54
N LEU A 111 2.88 22.43 9.50
CA LEU A 111 1.65 22.53 10.29
C LEU A 111 0.43 22.91 9.43
N PRO A 112 0.45 23.99 8.61
CA PRO A 112 -0.64 24.27 7.67
C PRO A 112 -0.86 23.14 6.66
N TYR A 113 0.21 22.52 6.18
CA TYR A 113 0.14 21.42 5.21
C TYR A 113 -0.64 20.21 5.77
N LEU A 114 -0.34 19.81 7.01
CA LEU A 114 -1.05 18.73 7.71
C LEU A 114 -2.48 19.16 8.11
N ALA A 115 -2.67 20.38 8.60
CA ALA A 115 -3.98 20.90 9.00
C ALA A 115 -4.96 20.94 7.81
N TRP A 116 -4.50 21.39 6.64
CA TRP A 116 -5.28 21.33 5.40
C TRP A 116 -5.65 19.89 5.02
N GLY A 117 -4.80 18.92 5.35
CA GLY A 117 -5.07 17.49 5.16
C GLY A 117 -6.29 16.96 5.93
N LEU A 118 -6.70 17.60 7.04
CA LEU A 118 -7.86 17.17 7.83
C LEU A 118 -9.21 17.33 7.10
N ARG A 119 -9.25 18.26 6.12
CA ARG A 119 -10.41 18.51 5.26
C ARG A 119 -10.45 17.60 4.04
N MET A 120 -9.38 16.83 3.79
CA MET A 120 -9.27 15.96 2.62
C MET A 120 -9.85 14.56 2.88
N PRO A 121 -10.10 13.77 1.81
CA PRO A 121 -10.33 12.35 1.92
C PRO A 121 -9.13 11.63 2.56
N SER A 122 -9.38 10.56 3.32
CA SER A 122 -8.36 9.84 4.11
C SER A 122 -7.11 9.46 3.33
N ARG A 123 -7.25 9.06 2.06
CA ARG A 123 -6.10 8.72 1.20
C ARG A 123 -5.16 9.92 0.98
N ALA A 124 -5.74 11.09 0.68
CA ALA A 124 -4.96 12.31 0.49
C ALA A 124 -4.36 12.80 1.82
N THR A 125 -5.10 12.67 2.93
CA THR A 125 -4.57 12.93 4.28
C THR A 125 -3.37 12.02 4.59
N THR A 126 -3.47 10.73 4.32
CA THR A 126 -2.39 9.75 4.55
C THR A 126 -1.16 10.09 3.70
N ALA A 127 -1.34 10.36 2.40
CA ALA A 127 -0.25 10.76 1.51
C ALA A 127 0.50 12.00 2.02
N ARG A 128 -0.24 12.95 2.59
CA ARG A 128 0.34 14.15 3.22
C ARG A 128 1.08 13.83 4.50
N MET A 129 0.57 12.92 5.34
CA MET A 129 1.31 12.49 6.52
C MET A 129 2.66 11.88 6.15
N TRP A 130 2.72 11.04 5.11
CA TRP A 130 3.98 10.49 4.61
C TRP A 130 4.97 11.58 4.19
N ILE A 131 4.50 12.58 3.43
CA ILE A 131 5.33 13.72 3.01
C ILE A 131 5.75 14.57 4.21
N GLY A 132 4.84 14.85 5.13
CA GLY A 132 5.11 15.61 6.34
C GLY A 132 6.16 14.93 7.22
N LEU A 133 6.08 13.61 7.39
CA LEU A 133 7.06 12.84 8.13
C LEU A 133 8.40 12.76 7.38
N ALA A 134 8.37 12.57 6.06
CA ALA A 134 9.57 12.58 5.23
C ALA A 134 10.33 13.92 5.34
N ALA A 135 9.63 15.05 5.25
CA ALA A 135 10.22 16.38 5.40
C ALA A 135 10.89 16.55 6.78
N LEU A 136 10.28 16.04 7.84
CA LEU A 136 10.87 16.07 9.19
C LEU A 136 12.19 15.30 9.26
N HIS A 137 12.25 14.13 8.62
CA HIS A 137 13.46 13.31 8.56
C HIS A 137 14.56 13.93 7.69
N LEU A 138 14.19 14.49 6.53
CA LEU A 138 15.13 15.17 5.63
C LEU A 138 15.73 16.42 6.26
N THR A 139 14.90 17.32 6.81
CA THR A 139 15.36 18.54 7.49
C THR A 139 16.32 18.19 8.60
N LYS A 140 16.00 17.14 9.36
CA LYS A 140 16.84 16.68 10.43
C LYS A 140 18.20 16.17 9.94
N GLY A 141 18.19 15.24 8.97
CA GLY A 141 19.43 14.71 8.43
C GLY A 141 20.30 15.81 7.80
N ALA A 142 19.68 16.74 7.07
CA ALA A 142 20.37 17.91 6.52
C ALA A 142 20.97 18.81 7.62
N THR A 143 20.28 18.98 8.75
CA THR A 143 20.78 19.79 9.88
C THR A 143 22.02 19.14 10.51
N ASP A 144 22.04 17.82 10.67
CA ASP A 144 23.20 17.11 11.22
C ASP A 144 24.44 17.30 10.32
N PHE A 145 24.27 17.21 9.00
CA PHE A 145 25.36 17.36 8.03
C PHE A 145 25.78 18.81 7.77
N ALA A 146 24.83 19.73 7.62
CA ALA A 146 25.11 21.11 7.21
C ALA A 146 25.46 22.02 8.38
N VAL A 147 25.08 21.65 9.61
CA VAL A 147 25.27 22.51 10.79
C VAL A 147 26.14 21.83 11.84
N LEU A 148 25.78 20.62 12.30
CA LEU A 148 26.45 20.02 13.45
C LEU A 148 27.86 19.49 13.14
N LEU A 149 28.04 18.78 12.02
CA LEU A 149 29.36 18.28 11.63
C LEU A 149 30.37 19.40 11.33
N PRO A 150 30.02 20.48 10.60
CA PRO A 150 30.91 21.63 10.45
C PRO A 150 31.26 22.28 11.78
N ALA A 151 30.31 22.43 12.70
CA ALA A 151 30.58 22.98 14.01
C ALA A 151 31.53 22.10 14.85
N MET A 152 31.41 20.77 14.74
CA MET A 152 32.37 19.82 15.33
C MET A 152 33.77 19.99 14.73
N ALA A 153 33.86 20.13 13.41
CA ALA A 153 35.15 20.33 12.73
C ALA A 153 35.82 21.64 13.17
N VAL A 154 35.06 22.74 13.32
CA VAL A 154 35.57 24.01 13.85
C VAL A 154 36.11 23.83 15.27
N LYS A 155 35.40 23.13 16.16
CA LYS A 155 35.89 22.84 17.52
C LYS A 155 37.20 22.08 17.52
N VAL A 156 37.28 21.02 16.71
CA VAL A 156 38.51 20.22 16.58
C VAL A 156 39.66 21.09 16.06
N SER A 157 39.39 21.97 15.09
CA SER A 157 40.40 22.91 14.55
C SER A 157 40.90 23.93 15.57
N GLN A 158 40.08 24.27 16.57
CA GLN A 158 40.42 25.15 17.69
C GLN A 158 41.12 24.41 18.83
N GLY A 159 41.47 23.13 18.66
CA GLY A 159 42.11 22.31 19.69
C GLY A 159 41.17 21.82 20.79
N GLN A 160 39.85 21.98 20.65
CA GLN A 160 38.89 21.43 21.59
C GLN A 160 38.70 19.92 21.35
N ASN A 161 38.67 19.14 22.43
CA ASN A 161 38.46 17.71 22.34
C ASN A 161 36.97 17.40 22.11
N VAL A 162 36.63 16.95 20.90
CA VAL A 162 35.30 16.40 20.57
C VAL A 162 35.39 14.88 20.61
N HIS A 163 34.64 14.26 21.51
CA HIS A 163 34.65 12.81 21.66
C HIS A 163 34.21 12.13 20.35
N VAL A 164 35.00 11.18 19.83
CA VAL A 164 34.74 10.48 18.55
C VAL A 164 33.33 9.88 18.49
N ALA A 165 32.84 9.32 19.59
CA ALA A 165 31.48 8.79 19.65
C ALA A 165 30.39 9.82 19.34
N VAL A 166 30.58 11.11 19.68
CA VAL A 166 29.62 12.17 19.33
C VAL A 166 29.58 12.37 17.82
N ILE A 167 30.74 12.43 17.17
CA ILE A 167 30.85 12.55 15.71
C ILE A 167 30.18 11.36 15.02
N LEU A 168 30.46 10.14 15.48
CA LEU A 168 29.86 8.92 14.93
C LEU A 168 28.34 8.88 15.14
N CYS A 169 27.85 9.25 16.32
CA CYS A 169 26.41 9.31 16.58
C CYS A 169 25.71 10.34 15.70
N THR A 170 26.28 11.53 15.53
CA THR A 170 25.72 12.58 14.65
C THR A 170 25.76 12.17 13.18
N LEU A 171 26.84 11.54 12.73
CA LEU A 171 26.93 11.01 11.37
C LEU A 171 25.86 9.93 11.12
N ALA A 172 25.74 8.96 12.03
CA ALA A 172 24.74 7.90 11.93
C ALA A 172 23.32 8.48 11.94
N HIS A 173 23.07 9.51 12.76
CA HIS A 173 21.79 10.20 12.83
C HIS A 173 21.46 10.93 11.52
N GLY A 174 22.44 11.64 10.95
CA GLY A 174 22.31 12.33 9.68
C GLY A 174 21.99 11.37 8.54
N VAL A 175 22.75 10.28 8.43
CA VAL A 175 22.53 9.22 7.42
C VAL A 175 21.14 8.61 7.57
N TYR A 176 20.75 8.26 8.80
CA TYR A 176 19.41 7.74 9.08
C TYR A 176 18.31 8.73 8.69
N GLY A 177 18.46 10.01 9.04
CA GLY A 177 17.51 11.07 8.70
C GLY A 177 17.30 11.21 7.20
N ILE A 178 18.40 11.30 6.43
CA ILE A 178 18.32 11.39 4.97
C ILE A 178 17.75 10.12 4.37
N GLY A 179 18.28 8.95 4.74
CA GLY A 179 17.86 7.66 4.20
C GLY A 179 16.37 7.39 4.44
N MET A 180 15.89 7.61 5.67
CA MET A 180 14.46 7.51 5.98
C MET A 180 13.64 8.57 5.26
N GLY A 181 14.11 9.82 5.21
CA GLY A 181 13.44 10.88 4.48
C GLY A 181 13.18 10.52 3.02
N VAL A 182 14.20 10.02 2.32
CA VAL A 182 14.11 9.57 0.92
C VAL A 182 13.21 8.34 0.78
N LEU A 183 13.33 7.36 1.69
CA LEU A 183 12.47 6.19 1.67
C LEU A 183 11.00 6.57 1.85
N LEU A 184 10.71 7.52 2.75
CA LEU A 184 9.37 8.02 2.99
C LEU A 184 8.84 8.91 1.87
N THR A 185 9.68 9.56 1.05
CA THR A 185 9.22 10.25 -0.17
C THR A 185 8.90 9.29 -1.31
N SER A 186 9.47 8.09 -1.32
CA SER A 186 9.23 7.09 -2.34
C SER A 186 7.77 6.61 -2.37
N GLY A 187 7.08 6.89 -3.47
CA GLY A 187 5.71 6.40 -3.69
C GLY A 187 5.64 4.87 -3.69
N ASN A 188 6.67 4.19 -4.18
CA ASN A 188 6.73 2.73 -4.23
C ASN A 188 6.79 2.13 -2.82
N PHE A 189 7.64 2.68 -1.95
CA PHE A 189 7.72 2.22 -0.56
C PHE A 189 6.38 2.36 0.15
N ARG A 190 5.71 3.52 0.05
CA ARG A 190 4.39 3.73 0.69
C ARG A 190 3.34 2.74 0.21
N ARG A 191 3.25 2.53 -1.11
CA ARG A 191 2.30 1.61 -1.74
C ARG A 191 2.59 0.18 -1.28
N TRP A 192 3.86 -0.24 -1.35
CA TRP A 192 4.31 -1.53 -0.84
C TRP A 192 3.96 -1.72 0.64
N THR A 193 4.25 -0.74 1.50
CA THR A 193 3.94 -0.87 2.94
C THR A 193 2.46 -1.06 3.20
N HIS A 194 1.60 -0.17 2.66
CA HIS A 194 0.15 -0.29 2.84
C HIS A 194 -0.36 -1.63 2.28
N PHE A 195 0.18 -2.05 1.14
CA PHE A 195 -0.19 -3.31 0.54
C PHE A 195 0.20 -4.51 1.42
N GLN A 196 1.41 -4.55 1.97
CA GLN A 196 1.84 -5.59 2.91
C GLN A 196 0.92 -5.68 4.13
N LEU A 197 0.52 -4.54 4.68
CA LEU A 197 -0.37 -4.47 5.84
C LEU A 197 -1.77 -4.98 5.53
N ILE A 198 -2.30 -4.63 4.35
CA ILE A 198 -3.56 -5.18 3.83
C ILE A 198 -3.44 -6.70 3.70
N SER A 199 -2.37 -7.20 3.10
CA SER A 199 -2.17 -8.64 2.88
C SER A 199 -1.96 -9.44 4.18
N ALA A 200 -1.46 -8.83 5.25
CA ALA A 200 -1.25 -9.48 6.55
C ALA A 200 -2.56 -9.71 7.33
N SER A 201 -3.63 -9.00 6.98
CA SER A 201 -4.90 -9.00 7.72
C SER A 201 -5.88 -10.14 7.35
N GLY A 202 -5.40 -11.14 6.60
CA GLY A 202 -6.19 -12.27 6.08
C GLY A 202 -6.79 -12.00 4.70
N SER A 203 -7.19 -13.07 3.99
CA SER A 203 -7.66 -12.99 2.59
C SER A 203 -8.91 -12.10 2.44
N PHE A 204 -9.89 -12.22 3.34
CA PHE A 204 -11.11 -11.40 3.30
C PHE A 204 -10.86 -9.93 3.56
N THR A 205 -10.00 -9.59 4.52
CA THR A 205 -9.68 -8.19 4.82
C THR A 205 -8.85 -7.57 3.69
N ALA A 206 -7.97 -8.36 3.07
CA ALA A 206 -7.23 -7.95 1.88
C ALA A 206 -8.17 -7.67 0.70
N ALA A 207 -9.05 -8.61 0.40
CA ALA A 207 -10.10 -8.48 -0.61
C ALA A 207 -11.00 -7.27 -0.35
N ALA A 208 -11.51 -7.10 0.87
CA ALA A 208 -12.33 -5.96 1.25
C ALA A 208 -11.58 -4.63 1.07
N GLY A 209 -10.27 -4.61 1.29
CA GLY A 209 -9.43 -3.45 1.03
C GLY A 209 -9.31 -3.10 -0.44
N ILE A 210 -9.11 -4.11 -1.30
CA ILE A 210 -9.08 -3.92 -2.76
C ILE A 210 -10.47 -3.47 -3.25
N ALA A 211 -11.53 -4.14 -2.82
CA ALA A 211 -12.91 -3.80 -3.14
C ALA A 211 -13.31 -2.38 -2.69
N ALA A 212 -12.92 -1.98 -1.47
CA ALA A 212 -13.12 -0.61 -0.97
C ALA A 212 -12.40 0.43 -1.85
N PHE A 213 -11.20 0.09 -2.32
CA PHE A 213 -10.44 0.94 -3.24
C PHE A 213 -11.13 1.05 -4.60
N LEU A 214 -11.63 -0.06 -5.14
CA LEU A 214 -12.37 -0.09 -6.41
C LEU A 214 -13.68 0.68 -6.30
N GLY A 215 -14.50 0.47 -5.28
CA GLY A 215 -15.82 1.11 -5.22
C GLY A 215 -15.91 2.44 -4.48
N ASN A 216 -14.79 2.97 -3.96
CA ASN A 216 -14.79 4.18 -3.13
C ASN A 216 -15.77 4.08 -1.94
N ARG A 217 -15.82 2.90 -1.31
CA ARG A 217 -16.65 2.60 -0.12
C ARG A 217 -15.76 2.22 1.05
N SER A 218 -16.32 2.20 2.26
CA SER A 218 -15.61 1.65 3.42
C SER A 218 -15.56 0.12 3.35
N LYS A 219 -14.58 -0.49 4.00
CA LYS A 219 -14.42 -1.95 4.05
C LYS A 219 -15.65 -2.63 4.66
N GLU A 220 -16.21 -2.02 5.70
CA GLU A 220 -17.37 -2.53 6.42
C GLU A 220 -18.59 -2.58 5.50
N LYS A 221 -18.81 -1.50 4.72
CA LYS A 221 -19.92 -1.46 3.78
C LYS A 221 -19.74 -2.44 2.62
N VAL A 222 -18.51 -2.59 2.12
CA VAL A 222 -18.18 -3.60 1.11
C VAL A 222 -18.47 -5.01 1.63
N MET A 223 -18.05 -5.32 2.86
CA MET A 223 -18.29 -6.64 3.45
C MET A 223 -19.78 -6.89 3.67
N GLU A 224 -20.54 -5.90 4.13
CA GLU A 224 -21.99 -5.98 4.28
C GLU A 224 -22.68 -6.28 2.93
N LEU A 225 -22.32 -5.54 1.88
CA LEU A 225 -22.86 -5.75 0.53
C LEU A 225 -22.47 -7.11 -0.03
N ALA A 226 -21.20 -7.51 0.13
CA ALA A 226 -20.72 -8.81 -0.33
C ALA A 226 -21.44 -9.95 0.40
N GLN A 227 -21.70 -9.85 1.70
CA GLN A 227 -22.47 -10.85 2.45
C GLN A 227 -23.90 -10.98 1.94
N GLN A 228 -24.56 -9.86 1.62
CA GLN A 228 -25.93 -9.85 1.10
C GLN A 228 -26.01 -10.39 -0.33
N ALA A 229 -24.99 -10.13 -1.14
CA ALA A 229 -24.95 -10.47 -2.56
C ALA A 229 -24.17 -11.77 -2.87
N CYS A 230 -23.63 -12.47 -1.87
CA CYS A 230 -22.88 -13.71 -2.11
C CYS A 230 -23.81 -14.82 -2.57
N ARG A 231 -23.51 -15.37 -3.76
CA ARG A 231 -24.31 -16.41 -4.41
C ARG A 231 -23.40 -17.41 -5.13
N TYR A 232 -23.93 -18.59 -5.41
CA TYR A 232 -23.33 -19.56 -6.32
C TYR A 232 -24.39 -20.20 -7.21
N ILE A 233 -23.98 -20.77 -8.33
CA ILE A 233 -24.81 -21.65 -9.17
C ILE A 233 -24.29 -23.09 -9.07
N SER A 234 -25.19 -24.06 -9.02
CA SER A 234 -24.79 -25.49 -9.05
C SER A 234 -24.43 -25.89 -10.48
N GLY A 235 -23.35 -26.66 -10.65
CA GLY A 235 -22.84 -27.02 -11.99
C GLY A 235 -23.83 -27.75 -12.91
N ASP A 236 -24.84 -28.43 -12.36
CA ASP A 236 -25.91 -29.10 -13.12
C ASP A 236 -27.00 -28.17 -13.64
N GLN A 237 -27.07 -26.94 -13.13
CA GLN A 237 -28.03 -25.92 -13.57
C GLN A 237 -27.50 -25.07 -14.72
N LEU A 238 -26.22 -25.22 -15.09
CA LEU A 238 -25.62 -24.53 -16.21
C LEU A 238 -26.20 -25.06 -17.53
N THR A 239 -26.44 -24.16 -18.48
CA THR A 239 -26.86 -24.50 -19.84
C THR A 239 -25.86 -23.98 -20.86
N TRP A 240 -25.82 -24.61 -22.03
CA TRP A 240 -24.93 -24.18 -23.11
C TRP A 240 -25.31 -22.78 -23.59
N GLU A 241 -26.61 -22.51 -23.72
CA GLU A 241 -27.18 -21.25 -24.19
C GLU A 241 -26.73 -20.08 -23.30
N ASP A 242 -26.73 -20.28 -21.97
CA ASP A 242 -26.29 -19.27 -21.02
C ASP A 242 -24.80 -18.97 -21.13
N MET A 243 -23.97 -19.99 -21.39
CA MET A 243 -22.52 -19.86 -21.53
C MET A 243 -22.07 -19.41 -22.92
N ALA A 244 -22.93 -19.53 -23.93
CA ALA A 244 -22.64 -19.13 -25.31
C ALA A 244 -22.84 -17.63 -25.54
N GLY A 245 -23.84 -17.01 -24.91
CA GLY A 245 -24.14 -15.59 -25.09
C GLY A 245 -23.41 -14.67 -24.12
N SER A 246 -22.90 -13.54 -24.60
CA SER A 246 -22.29 -12.48 -23.76
C SER A 246 -23.29 -11.49 -23.16
N GLU A 247 -24.55 -11.53 -23.60
CA GLU A 247 -25.56 -10.55 -23.20
C GLU A 247 -25.98 -10.72 -21.73
N PRO A 248 -26.06 -9.63 -20.95
CA PRO A 248 -26.63 -9.63 -19.60
C PRO A 248 -28.04 -10.24 -19.57
N ASN A 249 -28.32 -11.10 -18.59
CA ASN A 249 -29.65 -11.68 -18.40
C ASN A 249 -30.01 -11.74 -16.92
N SER A 250 -30.84 -10.79 -16.46
CA SER A 250 -31.27 -10.70 -15.06
C SER A 250 -32.04 -11.92 -14.56
N LYS A 251 -32.63 -12.72 -15.46
CA LYS A 251 -33.33 -13.96 -15.07
C LYS A 251 -32.39 -15.04 -14.56
N LEU A 252 -31.12 -15.03 -14.96
CA LEU A 252 -30.14 -16.04 -14.55
C LEU A 252 -29.75 -15.93 -13.08
N GLN A 253 -29.89 -14.73 -12.49
CA GLN A 253 -29.68 -14.56 -11.05
C GLN A 253 -30.68 -15.36 -10.21
N ALA A 254 -31.89 -15.60 -10.73
CA ALA A 254 -32.90 -16.42 -10.04
C ALA A 254 -32.49 -17.92 -9.97
N LEU A 255 -31.56 -18.36 -10.81
CA LEU A 255 -31.02 -19.72 -10.78
C LEU A 255 -29.93 -19.91 -9.72
N SER A 256 -29.26 -18.82 -9.30
CA SER A 256 -28.22 -18.89 -8.27
C SER A 256 -28.80 -18.91 -6.86
N THR A 257 -28.07 -19.51 -5.93
CA THR A 257 -28.43 -19.70 -4.52
C THR A 257 -27.59 -18.78 -3.64
N SER A 258 -28.20 -18.06 -2.71
CA SER A 258 -27.47 -17.25 -1.72
C SER A 258 -26.67 -18.15 -0.77
N CYS A 259 -25.47 -17.72 -0.39
CA CYS A 259 -24.59 -18.50 0.47
C CYS A 259 -23.79 -17.66 1.45
N SER A 260 -23.14 -18.34 2.41
CA SER A 260 -22.17 -17.68 3.28
C SER A 260 -20.87 -17.40 2.52
N LEU A 261 -20.08 -16.45 3.02
CA LEU A 261 -18.70 -16.27 2.55
C LEU A 261 -17.92 -17.52 3.00
N GLN A 262 -17.30 -18.25 2.05
CA GLN A 262 -16.56 -19.54 2.18
C GLN A 262 -17.28 -20.81 1.67
N ASP A 263 -18.48 -20.69 1.11
CA ASP A 263 -19.25 -21.86 0.62
C ASP A 263 -19.07 -22.19 -0.87
N ILE A 264 -18.08 -21.58 -1.56
CA ILE A 264 -17.96 -21.63 -3.02
C ILE A 264 -16.70 -22.43 -3.43
N ASP A 265 -16.87 -23.42 -4.30
CA ASP A 265 -15.77 -24.28 -4.74
C ASP A 265 -14.83 -23.56 -5.69
N ALA A 266 -15.37 -22.92 -6.72
CA ALA A 266 -14.55 -22.23 -7.70
C ALA A 266 -15.18 -20.92 -8.17
N PHE A 267 -14.31 -19.95 -8.40
CA PHE A 267 -14.61 -18.76 -9.17
C PHE A 267 -14.27 -19.04 -10.63
N LEU A 268 -15.23 -18.88 -11.54
CA LEU A 268 -15.01 -19.08 -12.97
C LEU A 268 -14.58 -17.78 -13.66
N SER A 269 -13.29 -17.67 -13.95
CA SER A 269 -12.72 -16.58 -14.75
C SER A 269 -12.62 -17.01 -16.21
N HIS A 270 -13.22 -16.24 -17.13
CA HIS A 270 -13.17 -16.53 -18.56
C HIS A 270 -13.47 -15.28 -19.39
N SER A 271 -13.12 -15.31 -20.69
CA SER A 271 -13.57 -14.29 -21.64
C SER A 271 -14.86 -14.72 -22.34
N TRP A 272 -15.85 -13.83 -22.34
CA TRP A 272 -17.07 -14.01 -23.15
C TRP A 272 -16.82 -14.03 -24.66
N HIS A 273 -15.66 -13.57 -25.14
CA HIS A 273 -15.30 -13.54 -26.56
C HIS A 273 -14.54 -14.78 -27.05
N ASP A 274 -14.13 -15.67 -26.15
CA ASP A 274 -13.56 -16.96 -26.54
C ASP A 274 -14.65 -17.91 -27.07
N ALA A 275 -14.24 -18.91 -27.86
CA ALA A 275 -15.14 -19.88 -28.50
C ALA A 275 -16.07 -20.57 -27.48
N ALA A 276 -17.38 -20.37 -27.63
CA ALA A 276 -18.38 -20.85 -26.69
C ALA A 276 -18.38 -22.38 -26.54
N GLU A 277 -18.25 -23.11 -27.65
CA GLU A 277 -18.24 -24.57 -27.68
C GLU A 277 -17.05 -25.12 -26.88
N SER A 278 -15.83 -24.68 -27.18
CA SER A 278 -14.63 -25.12 -26.46
C SER A 278 -14.68 -24.78 -24.97
N LYS A 279 -15.18 -23.59 -24.60
CA LYS A 279 -15.40 -23.23 -23.18
C LYS A 279 -16.36 -24.19 -22.49
N TRP A 280 -17.49 -24.49 -23.15
CA TRP A 280 -18.52 -25.36 -22.60
C TRP A 280 -18.00 -26.79 -22.41
N GLU A 281 -17.33 -27.34 -23.42
CA GLU A 281 -16.73 -28.66 -23.34
C GLU A 281 -15.72 -28.77 -22.20
N ALA A 282 -14.80 -27.79 -22.11
CA ALA A 282 -13.81 -27.72 -21.04
C ALA A 282 -14.46 -27.64 -19.65
N LEU A 283 -15.46 -26.77 -19.48
CA LEU A 283 -16.19 -26.62 -18.21
C LEU A 283 -16.91 -27.90 -17.82
N GLN A 284 -17.59 -28.56 -18.76
CA GLN A 284 -18.32 -29.80 -18.50
C GLN A 284 -17.36 -30.96 -18.19
N ALA A 285 -16.18 -30.98 -18.82
CA ALA A 285 -15.15 -31.94 -18.51
C ALA A 285 -14.63 -31.74 -17.08
N TRP A 286 -14.29 -30.50 -16.71
CA TRP A 286 -13.91 -30.15 -15.35
C TRP A 286 -14.97 -30.52 -14.31
N ARG A 287 -16.23 -30.17 -14.58
CA ARG A 287 -17.37 -30.52 -13.72
C ARG A 287 -17.49 -32.03 -13.49
N ARG A 288 -17.36 -32.85 -14.54
CA ARG A 288 -17.39 -34.32 -14.40
C ARG A 288 -16.27 -34.83 -13.49
N ALA A 289 -15.05 -34.33 -13.67
CA ALA A 289 -13.92 -34.68 -12.81
C ALA A 289 -14.14 -34.26 -11.36
N PHE A 290 -14.64 -33.05 -11.13
CA PHE A 290 -15.00 -32.56 -9.80
C PHE A 290 -16.05 -33.48 -9.15
N LYS A 291 -17.11 -33.85 -9.88
CA LYS A 291 -18.17 -34.72 -9.37
C LYS A 291 -17.68 -36.11 -8.99
N VAL A 292 -16.75 -36.68 -9.77
CA VAL A 292 -16.10 -37.95 -9.41
C VAL A 292 -15.30 -37.82 -8.12
N GLN A 293 -14.55 -36.73 -7.97
CA GLN A 293 -13.70 -36.50 -6.79
C GLN A 293 -14.49 -36.18 -5.53
N HIS A 294 -15.55 -35.36 -5.63
CA HIS A 294 -16.25 -34.79 -4.48
C HIS A 294 -17.65 -35.39 -4.24
N GLN A 295 -18.14 -36.25 -5.14
CA GLN A 295 -19.46 -36.91 -5.04
C GLN A 295 -20.64 -35.93 -4.97
N ARG A 296 -20.48 -34.73 -5.53
CA ARG A 296 -21.52 -33.69 -5.65
C ARG A 296 -21.22 -32.75 -6.82
N GLU A 297 -22.19 -31.93 -7.19
CA GLU A 297 -21.97 -30.85 -8.15
C GLU A 297 -21.09 -29.73 -7.55
N PRO A 298 -20.26 -29.06 -8.37
CA PRO A 298 -19.51 -27.90 -7.94
C PRO A 298 -20.43 -26.70 -7.73
N ARG A 299 -20.13 -25.90 -6.70
CA ARG A 299 -20.73 -24.60 -6.42
C ARG A 299 -19.84 -23.54 -7.06
N LEU A 300 -20.35 -22.91 -8.12
CA LEU A 300 -19.58 -22.00 -8.95
C LEU A 300 -20.01 -20.56 -8.72
N TRP A 301 -19.04 -19.65 -8.62
CA TRP A 301 -19.31 -18.23 -8.82
C TRP A 301 -19.03 -17.90 -10.28
N ILE A 302 -20.08 -17.47 -11.00
CA ILE A 302 -20.01 -17.06 -12.40
C ILE A 302 -20.69 -15.70 -12.49
N ASP A 303 -19.99 -14.73 -13.07
CA ASP A 303 -20.43 -13.32 -13.20
C ASP A 303 -21.89 -13.21 -13.65
N LYS A 304 -22.27 -13.86 -14.74
CA LYS A 304 -23.62 -13.78 -15.32
C LYS A 304 -24.73 -14.29 -14.40
N TYR A 305 -24.43 -15.24 -13.51
CA TYR A 305 -25.41 -15.82 -12.57
C TYR A 305 -25.38 -15.16 -11.19
N CYS A 306 -24.24 -14.61 -10.78
CA CYS A 306 -24.03 -14.15 -9.41
C CYS A 306 -24.06 -12.63 -9.27
N ILE A 307 -23.76 -11.88 -10.33
CA ILE A 307 -23.87 -10.42 -10.38
C ILE A 307 -25.34 -10.02 -10.52
N ASP A 308 -25.76 -9.03 -9.74
CA ASP A 308 -27.02 -8.34 -9.97
C ASP A 308 -26.90 -7.49 -11.24
N GLN A 309 -27.51 -7.96 -12.33
CA GLN A 309 -27.48 -7.27 -13.62
C GLN A 309 -28.23 -5.93 -13.59
N THR A 310 -29.00 -5.65 -12.54
CA THR A 310 -29.66 -4.35 -12.34
C THR A 310 -28.78 -3.35 -11.58
N ASP A 311 -27.75 -3.84 -10.87
CA ASP A 311 -26.74 -3.04 -10.16
C ASP A 311 -25.34 -3.67 -10.31
N ILE A 312 -24.84 -3.61 -11.54
CA ILE A 312 -23.55 -4.20 -11.92
C ILE A 312 -22.41 -3.52 -11.15
N GLU A 313 -22.48 -2.21 -10.93
CA GLU A 313 -21.40 -1.46 -10.29
C GLU A 313 -21.20 -1.86 -8.81
N ALA A 314 -22.29 -2.01 -8.05
CA ALA A 314 -22.22 -2.47 -6.66
C ALA A 314 -21.69 -3.91 -6.57
N SER A 315 -22.10 -4.77 -7.49
CA SER A 315 -21.65 -6.17 -7.57
C SER A 315 -20.17 -6.27 -7.95
N LEU A 316 -19.72 -5.55 -8.98
CA LEU A 316 -18.33 -5.55 -9.43
C LEU A 316 -17.37 -5.00 -8.37
N MET A 317 -17.80 -4.01 -7.58
CA MET A 317 -17.03 -3.55 -6.42
C MET A 317 -16.73 -4.71 -5.45
N CYS A 318 -17.67 -5.63 -5.25
CA CYS A 318 -17.54 -6.75 -4.31
C CYS A 318 -16.77 -7.94 -4.89
N LEU A 319 -16.38 -7.90 -6.17
CA LEU A 319 -15.69 -8.98 -6.87
C LEU A 319 -14.49 -9.53 -6.10
N PRO A 320 -13.61 -8.68 -5.51
CA PRO A 320 -12.49 -9.21 -4.75
C PRO A 320 -12.90 -10.07 -3.55
N VAL A 321 -14.02 -9.73 -2.90
CA VAL A 321 -14.54 -10.49 -1.75
C VAL A 321 -15.16 -11.80 -2.22
N PHE A 322 -15.89 -11.81 -3.34
CA PHE A 322 -16.41 -13.04 -3.92
C PHE A 322 -15.29 -14.00 -4.34
N LEU A 323 -14.22 -13.47 -4.94
CA LEU A 323 -13.03 -14.22 -5.25
C LEU A 323 -12.39 -14.83 -3.99
N ALA A 324 -12.35 -14.06 -2.89
CA ALA A 324 -11.85 -14.52 -1.60
C ALA A 324 -12.67 -15.67 -1.00
N CYS A 325 -13.97 -15.74 -1.32
CA CYS A 325 -14.87 -16.80 -0.87
C CYS A 325 -14.62 -18.14 -1.56
N CYS A 326 -13.96 -18.13 -2.72
CA CYS A 326 -13.78 -19.31 -3.55
C CYS A 326 -12.51 -20.08 -3.16
N HIS A 327 -12.58 -21.41 -3.18
CA HIS A 327 -11.40 -22.25 -2.91
C HIS A 327 -10.43 -22.26 -4.10
N THR A 328 -10.96 -22.40 -5.32
CA THR A 328 -10.19 -22.49 -6.56
C THR A 328 -10.48 -21.27 -7.46
N LEU A 329 -9.45 -20.76 -8.12
CA LEU A 329 -9.62 -19.90 -9.28
C LEU A 329 -9.60 -20.78 -10.54
N LEU A 330 -10.77 -21.04 -11.10
CA LEU A 330 -10.93 -21.84 -12.32
C LEU A 330 -10.89 -20.89 -13.52
N ILE A 331 -9.86 -21.01 -14.34
CA ILE A 331 -9.63 -20.16 -15.49
C ILE A 331 -9.87 -20.95 -16.77
N ILE A 332 -10.79 -20.49 -17.61
CA ILE A 332 -10.92 -20.97 -18.99
C ILE A 332 -10.33 -19.90 -19.91
N ALA A 333 -9.14 -20.17 -20.43
CA ALA A 333 -8.38 -19.21 -21.20
C ALA A 333 -8.33 -19.61 -22.68
N GLY A 334 -8.97 -18.83 -23.54
CA GLY A 334 -8.78 -18.87 -24.98
C GLY A 334 -7.90 -17.73 -25.49
N SER A 335 -8.04 -17.40 -26.77
CA SER A 335 -7.20 -16.40 -27.42
C SER A 335 -7.40 -14.99 -26.87
N THR A 336 -8.59 -14.65 -26.38
CA THR A 336 -8.93 -13.28 -25.93
C THR A 336 -8.80 -13.07 -24.42
N TYR A 337 -8.49 -14.12 -23.65
CA TYR A 337 -8.47 -14.05 -22.18
C TYR A 337 -7.54 -12.95 -21.63
N PHE A 338 -6.28 -12.93 -22.09
CA PHE A 338 -5.28 -11.95 -21.64
C PHE A 338 -5.53 -10.52 -22.18
N GLU A 339 -6.39 -10.37 -23.17
CA GLU A 339 -6.76 -9.07 -23.74
C GLU A 339 -7.79 -8.35 -22.86
N ARG A 340 -8.46 -9.06 -21.94
CA ARG A 340 -9.47 -8.50 -21.05
C ARG A 340 -8.90 -8.19 -19.67
N LEU A 341 -8.84 -6.90 -19.35
CA LEU A 341 -8.23 -6.46 -18.09
C LEU A 341 -9.03 -6.90 -16.86
N TRP A 342 -10.35 -7.08 -16.96
CA TRP A 342 -11.15 -7.64 -15.86
C TRP A 342 -10.76 -9.09 -15.52
N CYS A 343 -10.52 -9.95 -16.52
CA CYS A 343 -10.05 -11.31 -16.29
C CYS A 343 -8.66 -11.32 -15.62
N VAL A 344 -7.77 -10.43 -16.08
CA VAL A 344 -6.44 -10.25 -15.49
C VAL A 344 -6.50 -9.70 -14.06
N GLU A 345 -7.48 -8.84 -13.77
CA GLU A 345 -7.71 -8.29 -12.43
C GLU A 345 -8.11 -9.37 -11.43
N GLU A 346 -8.93 -10.35 -11.84
CA GLU A 346 -9.29 -11.49 -11.00
C GLU A 346 -8.03 -12.28 -10.58
N VAL A 347 -7.09 -12.51 -11.51
CA VAL A 347 -5.80 -13.15 -11.21
C VAL A 347 -4.98 -12.29 -10.26
N PHE A 348 -4.92 -10.97 -10.49
CA PHE A 348 -4.25 -10.04 -9.59
C PHE A 348 -4.79 -10.16 -8.17
N VAL A 349 -6.11 -10.06 -7.99
CA VAL A 349 -6.73 -10.15 -6.67
C VAL A 349 -6.45 -11.51 -6.03
N TYR A 350 -6.54 -12.60 -6.79
CA TYR A 350 -6.28 -13.95 -6.28
C TYR A 350 -4.88 -14.08 -5.69
N LEU A 351 -3.87 -13.61 -6.44
CA LEU A 351 -2.47 -13.62 -6.01
C LEU A 351 -2.25 -12.68 -4.82
N GLN A 352 -2.87 -11.50 -4.80
CA GLN A 352 -2.75 -10.54 -3.72
C GLN A 352 -3.34 -11.03 -2.38
N MET A 353 -4.34 -11.92 -2.42
CA MET A 353 -4.85 -12.60 -1.23
C MET A 353 -3.91 -13.69 -0.70
N ARG A 354 -2.69 -13.81 -1.25
CA ARG A 354 -1.69 -14.84 -0.92
C ARG A 354 -2.25 -16.26 -1.05
N ARG A 355 -3.19 -16.46 -1.96
CA ARG A 355 -3.67 -17.80 -2.31
C ARG A 355 -2.54 -18.57 -2.99
N SER A 356 -2.58 -19.89 -2.85
CA SER A 356 -1.57 -20.71 -3.49
C SER A 356 -1.74 -20.63 -5.00
N VAL A 357 -0.65 -20.45 -5.74
CA VAL A 357 -0.67 -20.68 -7.20
C VAL A 357 -1.18 -22.09 -7.53
N ASN A 358 -1.04 -23.04 -6.59
CA ASN A 358 -1.54 -24.39 -6.77
C ASN A 358 -3.08 -24.50 -6.74
N SER A 359 -3.80 -23.50 -6.23
CA SER A 359 -5.27 -23.46 -6.27
C SER A 359 -5.81 -22.71 -7.50
N ILE A 360 -4.94 -22.36 -8.45
CA ILE A 360 -5.35 -21.96 -9.80
C ILE A 360 -5.44 -23.23 -10.65
N GLU A 361 -6.60 -23.43 -11.28
CA GLU A 361 -6.84 -24.49 -12.26
C GLU A 361 -7.07 -23.85 -13.62
N LEU A 362 -6.21 -24.18 -14.59
CA LEU A 362 -6.27 -23.63 -15.93
C LEU A 362 -6.81 -24.67 -16.91
N LEU A 363 -7.85 -24.29 -17.65
CA LEU A 363 -8.41 -24.99 -18.79
C LEU A 363 -8.02 -24.22 -20.07
N PRO A 364 -6.87 -24.53 -20.69
CA PRO A 364 -6.48 -23.88 -21.94
C PRO A 364 -7.35 -24.38 -23.09
N ILE A 365 -7.96 -23.46 -23.83
CA ILE A 365 -8.79 -23.77 -25.02
C ILE A 365 -8.20 -23.16 -26.30
N SER A 366 -6.89 -22.89 -26.29
CA SER A 366 -6.15 -22.35 -27.43
C SER A 366 -4.77 -22.99 -27.49
N ASP A 367 -4.33 -23.34 -28.70
CA ASP A 367 -3.09 -24.09 -28.93
C ASP A 367 -1.81 -23.28 -28.64
N ASP A 368 -1.89 -21.95 -28.70
CA ASP A 368 -0.76 -21.04 -28.49
C ASP A 368 -0.66 -20.51 -27.05
N MET A 369 -1.34 -21.17 -26.09
CA MET A 369 -1.44 -20.69 -24.70
C MET A 369 -0.08 -20.42 -24.04
N GLU A 370 0.91 -21.30 -24.25
CA GLU A 370 2.25 -21.10 -23.68
C GLU A 370 2.92 -19.84 -24.21
N GLU A 371 2.80 -19.57 -25.52
CA GLU A 371 3.32 -18.36 -26.14
C GLU A 371 2.61 -17.12 -25.61
N ARG A 372 1.28 -17.16 -25.51
CA ARG A 372 0.48 -16.05 -24.95
C ARG A 372 0.86 -15.73 -23.52
N VAL A 373 1.06 -16.74 -22.69
CA VAL A 373 1.55 -16.56 -21.31
C VAL A 373 2.92 -15.88 -21.34
N ASN A 374 3.88 -16.37 -22.12
CA ASN A 374 5.22 -15.78 -22.20
C ASN A 374 5.23 -14.34 -22.72
N ARG A 375 4.26 -13.98 -23.57
CA ARG A 375 4.09 -12.62 -24.12
C ARG A 375 3.15 -11.73 -23.30
N PHE A 376 2.59 -12.23 -22.20
CA PHE A 376 1.63 -11.49 -21.40
C PHE A 376 2.17 -10.12 -20.96
N ASP A 377 1.40 -9.08 -21.27
CA ASP A 377 1.61 -7.73 -20.78
C ASP A 377 0.28 -7.09 -20.37
N VAL A 378 0.13 -6.79 -19.09
CA VAL A 378 -1.07 -6.14 -18.54
C VAL A 378 -1.39 -4.81 -19.22
N GLN A 379 -0.39 -4.08 -19.72
CA GLN A 379 -0.63 -2.79 -20.36
C GLN A 379 -1.35 -2.93 -21.70
N ALA A 380 -1.25 -4.09 -22.35
CA ALA A 380 -1.95 -4.39 -23.60
C ALA A 380 -3.43 -4.76 -23.38
N ALA A 381 -3.81 -5.16 -22.17
CA ALA A 381 -5.17 -5.52 -21.83
C ALA A 381 -6.12 -4.29 -21.85
N GLN A 382 -7.38 -4.57 -22.18
CA GLN A 382 -8.42 -3.58 -22.46
C GLN A 382 -9.65 -3.76 -21.56
N CYS A 383 -10.38 -2.66 -21.36
CA CYS A 383 -11.75 -2.63 -20.84
C CYS A 383 -12.65 -1.97 -21.87
N VAL A 384 -13.97 -2.21 -21.76
CA VAL A 384 -14.97 -1.48 -22.55
C VAL A 384 -14.87 0.03 -22.29
N LEU A 385 -14.74 0.43 -21.01
CA LEU A 385 -14.56 1.82 -20.62
C LEU A 385 -13.10 2.10 -20.31
N ASN A 386 -12.55 3.17 -20.91
CA ASN A 386 -11.17 3.59 -20.64
C ASN A 386 -10.97 4.06 -19.18
N SER A 387 -12.02 4.60 -18.55
CA SER A 387 -11.99 4.96 -17.13
C SER A 387 -11.74 3.75 -16.23
N ASP A 388 -12.40 2.63 -16.52
CA ASP A 388 -12.20 1.38 -15.80
C ASP A 388 -10.81 0.84 -16.05
N ARG A 389 -10.33 0.91 -17.31
CA ARG A 389 -8.96 0.51 -17.65
C ARG A 389 -7.92 1.24 -16.81
N GLN A 390 -8.01 2.58 -16.75
CA GLN A 390 -7.09 3.39 -15.95
C GLN A 390 -7.16 3.05 -14.45
N LYS A 391 -8.38 2.84 -13.94
CA LYS A 391 -8.64 2.51 -12.54
C LYS A 391 -8.07 1.13 -12.15
N LEU A 392 -8.27 0.12 -12.98
CA LEU A 392 -7.75 -1.23 -12.74
C LEU A 392 -6.23 -1.27 -12.85
N LEU A 393 -5.64 -0.64 -13.88
CA LEU A 393 -4.18 -0.54 -14.00
C LEU A 393 -3.55 0.18 -12.81
N ALA A 394 -4.15 1.29 -12.35
CA ALA A 394 -3.68 2.00 -11.15
C ALA A 394 -3.77 1.13 -9.88
N THR A 395 -4.77 0.24 -9.80
CA THR A 395 -4.92 -0.72 -8.69
C THR A 395 -3.81 -1.77 -8.74
N ILE A 396 -3.53 -2.33 -9.92
CA ILE A 396 -2.46 -3.31 -10.13
C ILE A 396 -1.07 -2.70 -9.85
N GLU A 397 -0.79 -1.51 -10.39
CA GLU A 397 0.47 -0.79 -10.14
C GLU A 397 0.66 -0.52 -8.63
N ALA A 398 -0.43 -0.20 -7.93
CA ALA A 398 -0.37 0.03 -6.50
C ALA A 398 -0.10 -1.25 -5.69
N GLY A 399 -0.55 -2.43 -6.15
CA GLY A 399 -0.30 -3.71 -5.50
C GLY A 399 1.06 -4.32 -5.84
N CYS A 400 1.57 -4.12 -7.06
CA CYS A 400 2.74 -4.84 -7.59
C CYS A 400 3.99 -3.98 -7.80
N GLU A 401 4.03 -2.76 -7.26
CA GLU A 401 5.07 -1.73 -7.46
C GLU A 401 5.16 -1.17 -8.89
N ASN A 402 5.18 -2.05 -9.90
CA ASN A 402 5.21 -1.74 -11.32
C ASN A 402 4.61 -2.88 -12.16
N TYR A 403 4.30 -2.60 -13.44
CA TYR A 403 3.67 -3.58 -14.34
C TYR A 403 4.58 -4.78 -14.69
N ARG A 404 5.90 -4.58 -14.72
CA ARG A 404 6.84 -5.68 -15.02
C ARG A 404 6.81 -6.76 -13.94
N ALA A 405 6.81 -6.36 -12.67
CA ALA A 405 6.72 -7.29 -11.54
C ALA A 405 5.37 -8.03 -11.56
N PHE A 406 4.27 -7.34 -11.87
CA PHE A 406 2.97 -7.98 -12.05
C PHE A 406 2.97 -8.99 -13.20
N ASN A 407 3.46 -8.61 -14.38
CA ASN A 407 3.55 -9.50 -15.54
C ASN A 407 4.31 -10.78 -15.20
N GLN A 408 5.46 -10.67 -14.52
CA GLN A 408 6.24 -11.83 -14.08
C GLN A 408 5.47 -12.74 -13.12
N GLN A 409 4.68 -12.17 -12.20
CA GLN A 409 3.86 -12.96 -11.27
C GLN A 409 2.74 -13.72 -12.00
N VAL A 410 2.04 -13.05 -12.92
CA VAL A 410 0.99 -13.69 -13.74
C VAL A 410 1.59 -14.77 -14.63
N GLN A 411 2.69 -14.47 -15.32
CA GLN A 411 3.41 -15.43 -16.15
C GLN A 411 3.80 -16.68 -15.36
N HIS A 412 4.40 -16.49 -14.19
CA HIS A 412 4.75 -17.60 -13.31
C HIS A 412 3.52 -18.41 -12.88
N ALA A 413 2.45 -17.74 -12.46
CA ALA A 413 1.23 -18.39 -12.01
C ALA A 413 0.60 -19.25 -13.13
N PHE A 414 0.48 -18.70 -14.33
CA PHE A 414 -0.04 -19.41 -15.49
C PHE A 414 0.88 -20.54 -15.96
N GLN A 415 2.20 -20.36 -15.96
CA GLN A 415 3.14 -21.45 -16.31
C GLN A 415 3.03 -22.63 -15.34
N VAL A 416 2.88 -22.36 -14.03
CA VAL A 416 2.65 -23.41 -13.03
C VAL A 416 1.30 -24.09 -13.24
N ALA A 417 0.23 -23.32 -13.48
CA ALA A 417 -1.10 -23.86 -13.73
C ALA A 417 -1.15 -24.69 -15.03
N LEU A 418 -0.51 -24.22 -16.10
CA LEU A 418 -0.45 -24.89 -17.40
C LEU A 418 0.29 -26.24 -17.32
N LYS A 419 1.43 -26.29 -16.62
CA LYS A 419 2.16 -27.55 -16.38
C LYS A 419 1.34 -28.58 -15.59
N ARG A 420 0.36 -28.13 -14.83
CA ARG A 420 -0.53 -28.98 -14.02
C ARG A 420 -1.85 -29.28 -14.70
N ALA A 421 -2.17 -28.60 -15.80
CA ALA A 421 -3.41 -28.80 -16.52
C ALA A 421 -3.48 -30.26 -16.99
N LYS A 422 -4.47 -30.99 -16.47
CA LYS A 422 -4.70 -32.40 -16.82
C LYS A 422 -5.52 -32.57 -18.10
N TRP A 423 -5.89 -31.45 -18.72
CA TRP A 423 -6.81 -31.40 -19.83
C TRP A 423 -6.01 -31.38 -21.12
N PRO A 424 -6.15 -32.40 -21.99
CA PRO A 424 -5.52 -32.33 -23.31
C PRO A 424 -6.08 -31.10 -24.03
N LEU A 425 -5.23 -30.38 -24.75
CA LEU A 425 -5.69 -29.42 -25.75
C LEU A 425 -6.57 -30.22 -26.71
N THR A 426 -7.87 -29.96 -26.69
CA THR A 426 -8.80 -30.50 -27.68
C THR A 426 -8.40 -29.90 -29.02
N VAL A 427 -7.72 -30.71 -29.84
CA VAL A 427 -7.35 -30.42 -31.23
C VAL A 427 -8.59 -30.38 -32.11
#